data_AF-F6YTI0-F1
#
_entry.id   AF-F6YTI0-F1
#
_cell.length_a   1.000
_cell.length_b   1.000
_cell.length_c   1.000
_cell.angle_alpha   90.00
_cell.angle_beta   90.00
_cell.angle_gamma   90.00
#
_symmetry.space_group_name_H-M   'P 1'
#
loop_
_entity.id
_entity.type
_entity.pdbx_description
1 polymer ?
#
loop_
_entity_poly.entity_id
_entity_poly.type
_entity_poly.pdbx_seq_one_letter_code
_entity_poly.pdbx_strand_id
1 'polypeptide(L)'
;MTPFSKGRITLQSTDPLQQPNIDPNYLSDPKDAKMMVQAFRTAKKIANTTVFRKFGAKQKFLYDECNRKTGDDLYDCLVRMETLTSYHPCCTAKIGNEKDNLAVVDPRLRVYKVKGLRIADASVMPAITSANIQAPCYMIGEKAAHMLKEDWRL
;
A
#
# COMPACT_ATOMS: atom_id res chain seq x y z
N MET A 1 -2.79 -3.49 -7.57
CA MET A 1 -2.00 -4.21 -6.54
C MET A 1 -2.86 -4.24 -5.28
N THR A 2 -3.15 -5.44 -4.76
CA THR A 2 -4.02 -5.60 -3.58
C THR A 2 -3.30 -6.54 -2.60
N PRO A 3 -2.40 -6.01 -1.74
CA PRO A 3 -1.66 -6.84 -0.81
C PRO A 3 -2.56 -7.39 0.29
N PHE A 4 -2.20 -8.55 0.83
CA PHE A 4 -2.86 -9.18 1.97
C PHE A 4 -2.20 -8.81 3.29
N SER A 5 -0.88 -8.59 3.28
CA SER A 5 -0.13 -8.10 4.43
C SER A 5 -0.70 -6.78 4.95
N LYS A 6 -0.79 -6.66 6.26
CA LYS A 6 -1.21 -5.44 6.95
C LYS A 6 -0.18 -5.09 8.02
N GLY A 7 0.24 -3.84 7.99
CA GLY A 7 1.13 -3.26 8.98
C GLY A 7 0.38 -2.47 10.06
N ARG A 8 1.16 -1.76 10.86
CA ARG A 8 0.69 -0.84 11.89
C ARG A 8 1.63 0.37 11.98
N ILE A 9 1.06 1.49 12.40
CA ILE A 9 1.78 2.68 12.83
C ILE A 9 1.35 2.98 14.26
N THR A 10 2.31 3.14 15.17
CA THR A 10 2.01 3.38 16.60
C THR A 10 2.90 4.49 17.15
N LEU A 11 2.38 5.20 18.16
CA LEU A 11 3.16 6.17 18.90
C LEU A 11 4.30 5.47 19.67
N GLN A 12 5.46 6.11 19.72
CA GLN A 12 6.59 5.66 20.55
C GLN A 12 6.54 6.24 21.96
N SER A 13 5.96 7.44 22.11
CA SER A 13 5.87 8.16 23.37
C SER A 13 4.67 9.13 23.34
N THR A 14 4.54 9.93 24.38
CA THR A 14 3.58 11.04 24.47
C THR A 14 4.07 12.34 23.81
N ASP A 15 5.33 12.40 23.36
CA ASP A 15 5.86 13.56 22.62
C ASP A 15 5.32 13.54 21.18
N PRO A 16 4.51 14.54 20.76
CA PRO A 16 3.94 14.58 19.41
C PRO A 16 4.98 14.83 18.31
N LEU A 17 6.20 15.27 18.65
CA LEU A 17 7.29 15.51 17.69
C LEU A 17 8.15 14.27 17.46
N GLN A 18 8.05 13.26 18.33
CA GLN A 18 8.79 12.02 18.18
C GLN A 18 8.24 11.19 17.00
N GLN A 19 9.13 10.68 16.17
CA GLN A 19 8.74 9.83 15.04
C GLN A 19 8.01 8.57 15.53
N PRO A 20 6.94 8.14 14.84
CA PRO A 20 6.21 6.95 15.23
C PRO A 20 6.98 5.66 14.88
N ASN A 21 6.60 4.56 15.51
CA ASN A 21 6.95 3.23 15.03
C ASN A 21 6.14 2.93 13.78
N ILE A 22 6.83 2.63 12.67
CA ILE A 22 6.21 2.24 11.41
C ILE A 22 6.65 0.82 11.09
N ASP A 23 5.70 -0.12 11.12
CA ASP A 23 5.90 -1.50 10.71
C ASP A 23 4.90 -1.85 9.61
N PRO A 24 5.27 -1.72 8.32
CA PRO A 24 4.41 -2.08 7.21
C PRO A 24 4.13 -3.59 7.12
N ASN A 25 4.94 -4.42 7.81
CA ASN A 25 4.79 -5.87 7.87
C ASN A 25 4.78 -6.52 6.47
N TYR A 26 5.69 -6.07 5.59
CA TYR A 26 5.80 -6.53 4.21
C TYR A 26 6.02 -8.06 4.14
N LEU A 27 5.34 -8.70 3.18
CA LEU A 27 5.46 -10.14 2.90
C LEU A 27 5.08 -11.06 4.09
N SER A 28 4.39 -10.52 5.10
CA SER A 28 3.90 -11.30 6.24
C SER A 28 2.81 -12.31 5.85
N ASP A 29 1.94 -11.96 4.91
CA ASP A 29 1.05 -12.94 4.28
C ASP A 29 1.80 -13.64 3.13
N PRO A 30 1.93 -14.97 3.13
CA PRO A 30 2.65 -15.71 2.10
C PRO A 30 2.01 -15.58 0.70
N LYS A 31 0.76 -15.14 0.58
CA LYS A 31 0.12 -14.85 -0.71
C LYS A 31 0.82 -13.70 -1.43
N ASP A 32 1.31 -12.71 -0.71
CA ASP A 32 1.99 -11.56 -1.32
C ASP A 32 3.27 -12.01 -2.03
N ALA A 33 4.09 -12.83 -1.35
CA ALA A 33 5.31 -13.39 -1.95
C ALA A 33 4.98 -14.29 -3.16
N LYS A 34 3.97 -15.17 -3.04
CA LYS A 34 3.52 -16.04 -4.15
C LYS A 34 3.05 -15.24 -5.36
N MET A 35 2.31 -14.16 -5.15
CA MET A 35 1.86 -13.28 -6.23
C MET A 35 3.03 -12.57 -6.91
N MET A 36 4.02 -12.11 -6.13
CA MET A 36 5.23 -11.49 -6.68
C MET A 36 6.08 -12.48 -7.48
N VAL A 37 6.23 -13.73 -7.03
CA VAL A 37 6.87 -14.80 -7.83
C VAL A 37 6.15 -15.02 -9.16
N GLN A 38 4.82 -15.00 -9.16
CA GLN A 38 4.03 -15.09 -10.40
C GLN A 38 4.22 -13.85 -11.31
N ALA A 39 4.38 -12.67 -10.73
CA ALA A 39 4.73 -11.46 -11.48
C ALA A 39 6.10 -11.58 -12.15
N PHE A 40 7.12 -12.09 -11.44
CA PHE A 40 8.45 -12.39 -12.02
C PHE A 40 8.38 -13.35 -13.19
N ARG A 41 7.61 -14.45 -13.07
CA ARG A 41 7.38 -15.38 -14.19
C ARG A 41 6.77 -14.68 -15.40
N THR A 42 5.81 -13.79 -15.17
CA THR A 42 5.15 -13.01 -16.22
C THR A 42 6.12 -12.02 -16.87
N ALA A 43 6.90 -11.29 -16.07
CA ALA A 43 7.93 -10.38 -16.55
C ALA A 43 8.99 -11.11 -17.40
N LYS A 44 9.44 -12.30 -16.99
CA LYS A 44 10.37 -13.13 -17.76
C LYS A 44 9.77 -13.57 -19.11
N LYS A 45 8.48 -13.96 -19.13
CA LYS A 45 7.79 -14.28 -20.40
C LYS A 45 7.77 -13.07 -21.34
N ILE A 46 7.47 -11.88 -20.82
CA ILE A 46 7.46 -10.62 -21.59
C ILE A 46 8.86 -10.29 -22.12
N ALA A 47 9.89 -10.36 -21.27
CA ALA A 47 11.27 -10.12 -21.65
C ALA A 47 11.79 -11.08 -22.74
N ASN A 48 11.24 -12.30 -22.80
CA ASN A 48 11.59 -13.30 -23.81
C ASN A 48 10.82 -13.18 -25.13
N THR A 49 9.91 -12.21 -25.27
CA THR A 49 9.21 -11.96 -26.54
C THR A 49 10.17 -11.42 -27.60
N THR A 50 9.82 -11.59 -28.89
CA THR A 50 10.67 -11.25 -30.03
C THR A 50 11.17 -9.81 -30.00
N VAL A 51 10.31 -8.84 -29.65
CA VAL A 51 10.67 -7.41 -29.61
C VAL A 51 11.68 -7.15 -28.50
N PHE A 52 11.42 -7.62 -27.27
CA PHE A 52 12.34 -7.42 -26.15
C PHE A 52 13.69 -8.09 -26.39
N ARG A 53 13.72 -9.31 -26.97
CA ARG A 53 14.97 -9.97 -27.36
C ARG A 53 15.73 -9.20 -28.45
N LYS A 54 15.03 -8.62 -29.43
CA LYS A 54 15.65 -7.78 -30.48
C LYS A 54 16.40 -6.58 -29.88
N PHE A 55 15.90 -6.02 -28.78
CA PHE A 55 16.55 -4.94 -28.04
C PHE A 55 17.54 -5.40 -26.96
N GLY A 56 17.84 -6.70 -26.87
CA GLY A 56 18.82 -7.23 -25.93
C GLY A 56 18.37 -7.17 -24.47
N ALA A 57 17.05 -7.24 -24.20
CA ALA A 57 16.52 -7.26 -22.84
C ALA A 57 17.12 -8.44 -22.05
N LYS A 58 17.69 -8.13 -20.89
CA LYS A 58 18.27 -9.11 -19.96
C LYS A 58 17.77 -8.82 -18.56
N GLN A 59 17.53 -9.87 -17.79
CA GLN A 59 17.29 -9.75 -16.36
C GLN A 59 18.58 -9.31 -15.68
N LYS A 60 18.51 -8.24 -14.88
CA LYS A 60 19.60 -7.77 -14.04
C LYS A 60 19.21 -8.06 -12.59
N PHE A 61 20.14 -8.64 -11.84
CA PHE A 61 20.00 -8.86 -10.40
C PHE A 61 20.70 -7.71 -9.66
N LEU A 62 20.11 -7.25 -8.57
CA LEU A 62 20.72 -6.22 -7.72
C LEU A 62 21.57 -6.85 -6.60
N TYR A 63 21.28 -8.10 -6.23
CA TYR A 63 21.90 -8.81 -5.12
C TYR A 63 22.42 -10.19 -5.55
N ASP A 64 23.68 -10.48 -5.22
CA ASP A 64 24.35 -11.71 -5.62
C ASP A 64 23.93 -12.94 -4.77
N GLU A 65 23.31 -12.70 -3.61
CA GLU A 65 22.87 -13.71 -2.66
C GLU A 65 21.88 -14.71 -3.27
N CYS A 66 21.11 -14.27 -4.28
CA CYS A 66 20.15 -15.11 -4.97
C CYS A 66 20.74 -15.84 -6.19
N ASN A 67 21.96 -15.51 -6.65
CA ASN A 67 22.52 -15.99 -7.91
C ASN A 67 22.75 -17.51 -7.98
N ARG A 68 22.83 -18.19 -6.84
CA ARG A 68 22.96 -19.66 -6.78
C ARG A 68 21.62 -20.40 -6.87
N LYS A 69 20.50 -19.68 -6.83
CA LYS A 69 19.15 -20.25 -6.90
C LYS A 69 18.64 -20.23 -8.34
N THR A 70 17.67 -21.09 -8.64
CA THR A 70 17.04 -21.17 -9.95
C THR A 70 15.52 -21.29 -9.81
N GLY A 71 14.79 -21.16 -10.92
CA GLY A 71 13.34 -21.34 -10.94
C GLY A 71 12.62 -20.39 -9.97
N ASP A 72 11.67 -20.93 -9.21
CA ASP A 72 10.90 -20.15 -8.23
C ASP A 72 11.70 -19.80 -6.97
N ASP A 73 12.68 -20.62 -6.58
CA ASP A 73 13.53 -20.33 -5.42
C ASP A 73 14.36 -19.06 -5.66
N LEU A 74 14.78 -18.84 -6.91
CA LEU A 74 15.39 -17.58 -7.32
C LEU A 74 14.41 -16.42 -7.14
N TYR A 75 13.18 -16.54 -7.64
CA TYR A 75 12.22 -15.44 -7.56
C TYR A 75 11.77 -15.17 -6.13
N ASP A 76 11.54 -16.18 -5.28
CA ASP A 76 11.20 -15.97 -3.88
C ASP A 76 12.34 -15.25 -3.13
N CYS A 77 13.60 -15.65 -3.40
CA CYS A 77 14.76 -14.94 -2.87
C CYS A 77 14.79 -13.48 -3.31
N LEU A 78 14.60 -13.19 -4.60
CA LEU A 78 14.58 -11.82 -5.10
C LEU A 78 13.42 -11.01 -4.52
N VAL A 79 12.23 -11.60 -4.39
CA VAL A 79 11.11 -10.94 -3.72
C VAL A 79 11.49 -10.54 -2.30
N ARG A 80 12.17 -11.39 -1.54
CA ARG A 80 12.54 -11.08 -0.15
C ARG A 80 13.69 -10.07 -0.04
N MET A 81 14.64 -10.09 -0.97
CA MET A 81 15.84 -9.25 -0.92
C MET A 81 15.67 -7.90 -1.62
N GLU A 82 14.85 -7.84 -2.67
CA GLU A 82 14.69 -6.66 -3.54
C GLU A 82 13.37 -5.91 -3.30
N THR A 83 12.50 -6.40 -2.41
CA THR A 83 11.27 -5.65 -2.08
C THR A 83 11.61 -4.33 -1.42
N LEU A 84 11.03 -3.27 -1.97
CA LEU A 84 11.11 -1.91 -1.47
C LEU A 84 9.71 -1.32 -1.33
N THR A 85 9.59 -0.30 -0.49
CA THR A 85 8.32 0.40 -0.33
C THR A 85 7.93 1.11 -1.64
N SER A 86 6.69 0.91 -2.10
CA SER A 86 6.14 1.72 -3.20
C SER A 86 5.74 3.13 -2.78
N TYR A 87 6.05 3.53 -1.54
CA TYR A 87 5.75 4.85 -0.99
C TYR A 87 4.25 5.23 -1.02
N HIS A 88 3.38 4.23 -0.88
CA HIS A 88 1.91 4.40 -0.81
C HIS A 88 1.31 3.92 0.52
N PRO A 89 1.79 4.38 1.70
CA PRO A 89 1.14 4.09 2.96
C PRO A 89 -0.28 4.68 2.99
N CYS A 90 -1.26 3.90 3.44
CA CYS A 90 -2.67 4.28 3.46
C CYS A 90 -3.43 3.42 4.48
N CYS A 91 -4.74 3.64 4.60
CA CYS A 91 -5.68 2.80 5.37
C CYS A 91 -5.50 2.78 6.90
N THR A 92 -4.66 3.64 7.47
CA THR A 92 -4.37 3.66 8.92
C THR A 92 -5.47 4.30 9.77
N ALA A 93 -6.38 5.07 9.18
CA ALA A 93 -7.56 5.66 9.81
C ALA A 93 -8.82 5.32 9.00
N LYS A 94 -8.96 4.03 8.68
CA LYS A 94 -9.92 3.47 7.74
C LYS A 94 -11.35 4.01 7.92
N ILE A 95 -11.98 4.34 6.80
CA ILE A 95 -13.42 4.58 6.70
C ILE A 95 -14.20 3.27 6.85
N GLY A 96 -15.30 3.29 7.58
CA GLY A 96 -16.15 2.11 7.73
C GLY A 96 -17.49 2.42 8.39
N ASN A 97 -18.25 1.36 8.65
CA ASN A 97 -19.47 1.44 9.45
C ASN A 97 -19.12 1.34 10.94
N GLU A 98 -20.04 1.75 11.82
CA GLU A 98 -19.78 1.77 13.28
C GLU A 98 -19.58 0.37 13.88
N LYS A 99 -20.04 -0.69 13.21
CA LYS A 99 -19.85 -2.09 13.61
C LYS A 99 -18.53 -2.67 13.12
N ASP A 100 -17.78 -1.97 12.28
CA ASP A 100 -16.45 -2.37 11.83
C ASP A 100 -15.43 -1.95 12.89
N ASN A 101 -14.91 -2.94 13.62
CA ASN A 101 -13.96 -2.73 14.71
C ASN A 101 -12.64 -2.07 14.27
N LEU A 102 -12.36 -2.00 12.96
CA LEU A 102 -11.19 -1.32 12.40
C LEU A 102 -11.50 0.08 11.87
N ALA A 103 -12.76 0.51 11.87
CA ALA A 103 -13.14 1.82 11.37
C ALA A 103 -12.76 2.93 12.37
N VAL A 104 -12.12 3.98 11.86
CA VAL A 104 -11.73 5.18 12.62
C VAL A 104 -12.62 6.36 12.25
N VAL A 105 -13.03 6.45 10.98
CA VAL A 105 -13.94 7.48 10.49
C VAL A 105 -15.20 6.88 9.87
N ASP A 106 -16.29 7.63 9.95
CA ASP A 106 -17.57 7.27 9.35
C ASP A 106 -17.64 7.64 7.85
N PRO A 107 -18.73 7.30 7.12
CA PRO A 107 -18.87 7.65 5.70
C PRO A 107 -18.85 9.16 5.37
N ARG A 108 -18.92 10.05 6.37
CA ARG A 108 -18.76 11.51 6.22
C ARG A 108 -17.37 11.99 6.67
N LEU A 109 -16.41 11.07 6.84
CA LEU A 109 -15.04 11.30 7.29
C LEU A 109 -14.92 11.85 8.71
N ARG A 110 -15.97 11.71 9.54
CA ARG A 110 -15.97 12.16 10.93
C ARG A 110 -15.32 11.10 11.80
N VAL A 111 -14.41 11.50 12.67
CA VAL A 111 -13.78 10.58 13.62
C VAL A 111 -14.83 10.08 14.60
N TYR A 112 -14.95 8.76 14.73
CA TYR A 112 -15.90 8.17 15.67
C TYR A 112 -15.65 8.66 17.09
N LYS A 113 -16.73 9.01 17.80
CA LYS A 113 -16.73 9.48 19.19
C LYS A 113 -16.02 10.83 19.43
N VAL A 114 -15.61 11.55 18.37
CA VAL A 114 -15.00 12.89 18.49
C VAL A 114 -15.83 13.91 17.70
N LYS A 115 -16.27 14.98 18.37
CA LYS A 115 -17.05 16.05 17.73
C LYS A 115 -16.13 17.04 17.03
N GLY A 116 -16.51 17.48 15.83
CA GLY A 116 -15.80 18.53 15.10
C GLY A 116 -14.47 18.11 14.46
N LEU A 117 -14.11 16.83 14.45
CA LEU A 117 -12.87 16.32 13.88
C LEU A 117 -13.13 15.42 12.67
N ARG A 118 -12.35 15.62 11.60
CA ARG A 118 -12.34 14.78 10.39
C ARG A 118 -10.92 14.43 9.96
N ILE A 119 -10.79 13.37 9.18
CA ILE A 119 -9.55 12.98 8.51
C ILE A 119 -9.86 12.86 7.01
N ALA A 120 -9.04 13.46 6.14
CA ALA A 120 -9.30 13.50 4.70
C ALA A 120 -8.00 13.36 3.90
N ASP A 121 -7.37 12.19 4.00
CA ASP A 121 -6.14 11.83 3.29
C ASP A 121 -6.12 10.33 2.96
N ALA A 122 -4.96 9.77 2.58
CA ALA A 122 -4.84 8.35 2.25
C ALA A 122 -5.15 7.39 3.42
N SER A 123 -5.08 7.85 4.66
CA SER A 123 -5.34 7.02 5.83
C SER A 123 -6.78 6.52 5.90
N VAL A 124 -7.75 7.24 5.32
CA VAL A 124 -9.16 6.87 5.35
C VAL A 124 -9.55 5.81 4.33
N MET A 125 -8.67 5.53 3.36
CA MET A 125 -8.95 4.51 2.35
C MET A 125 -9.25 3.15 3.03
N PRO A 126 -10.29 2.41 2.61
CA PRO A 126 -10.59 1.11 3.21
C PRO A 126 -9.64 0.00 2.76
N ALA A 127 -9.02 0.19 1.60
CA ALA A 127 -7.98 -0.62 1.01
C ALA A 127 -7.20 0.23 0.01
N ILE A 128 -5.94 -0.14 -0.28
CA ILE A 128 -5.13 0.52 -1.31
C ILE A 128 -5.76 0.34 -2.69
N THR A 129 -5.71 1.37 -3.52
CA THR A 129 -6.20 1.30 -4.91
C THR A 129 -5.17 0.63 -5.83
N SER A 130 -5.60 0.15 -6.99
CA SER A 130 -4.68 -0.42 -8.00
C SER A 130 -3.98 0.62 -8.88
N ALA A 131 -3.93 1.89 -8.43
CA ALA A 131 -3.29 3.01 -9.12
C ALA A 131 -2.45 3.83 -8.13
N ASN A 132 -1.72 4.82 -8.65
CA ASN A 132 -1.03 5.80 -7.81
C ASN A 132 -2.05 6.55 -6.93
N ILE A 133 -1.79 6.64 -5.62
CA ILE A 133 -2.79 7.08 -4.65
C ILE A 133 -3.02 8.59 -4.64
N GLN A 134 -2.23 9.37 -5.39
CA GLN A 134 -2.39 10.82 -5.51
C GLN A 134 -3.79 11.22 -6.00
N ALA A 135 -4.29 10.61 -7.09
CA ALA A 135 -5.60 10.93 -7.62
C ALA A 135 -6.73 10.58 -6.63
N PRO A 136 -6.75 9.39 -6.00
CA PRO A 136 -7.65 9.11 -4.88
C PRO A 136 -7.57 10.13 -3.73
N CYS A 137 -6.38 10.60 -3.34
CA CYS A 137 -6.23 11.63 -2.31
C CYS A 137 -6.91 12.95 -2.70
N TYR A 138 -6.75 13.41 -3.94
CA TYR A 138 -7.46 14.59 -4.43
C TYR A 138 -8.98 14.41 -4.35
N MET A 139 -9.49 13.26 -4.80
CA MET A 139 -10.93 12.97 -4.75
C MET A 139 -11.47 12.91 -3.32
N ILE A 140 -10.70 12.37 -2.37
CA ILE A 140 -11.05 12.37 -0.94
C ILE A 140 -11.14 13.82 -0.44
N GLY A 141 -10.15 14.66 -0.75
CA GLY A 141 -10.15 16.08 -0.38
C GLY A 141 -11.33 16.86 -0.96
N GLU A 142 -11.60 16.71 -2.26
CA GLU A 142 -12.74 17.36 -2.94
C GLU A 142 -14.08 16.92 -2.34
N LYS A 143 -14.25 15.61 -2.10
CA LYS A 143 -15.49 15.11 -1.49
C LYS A 143 -15.64 15.58 -0.04
N ALA A 144 -14.54 15.64 0.71
CA ALA A 144 -14.54 16.19 2.08
C ALA A 144 -14.97 17.66 2.09
N ALA A 145 -14.43 18.48 1.18
CA ALA A 145 -14.80 19.89 1.03
C ALA A 145 -16.29 20.05 0.70
N HIS A 146 -16.82 19.22 -0.21
CA HIS A 146 -18.24 19.20 -0.53
C HIS A 146 -19.11 18.86 0.69
N MET A 147 -18.78 17.79 1.43
CA MET A 147 -19.50 17.40 2.65
C MET A 147 -19.43 18.47 3.75
N LEU A 148 -18.31 19.20 3.85
CA LEU A 148 -18.19 20.33 4.76
C LEU A 148 -19.14 21.46 4.36
N LYS A 149 -19.19 21.85 3.08
CA LYS A 149 -20.14 22.87 2.62
C LYS A 149 -21.59 22.49 2.91
N GLU A 150 -21.97 21.23 2.67
CA GLU A 150 -23.29 20.69 3.03
C GLU A 150 -23.59 20.86 4.53
N ASP A 151 -22.67 20.42 5.39
CA ASP A 151 -22.89 20.39 6.85
C ASP A 151 -22.91 21.80 7.47
N TRP A 152 -22.17 22.75 6.86
CA TRP A 152 -22.08 24.14 7.30
C TRP A 152 -23.01 25.10 6.54
N ARG A 153 -23.77 24.61 5.55
CA ARG A 153 -24.66 25.40 4.69
C ARG A 153 -23.94 26.58 4.00
N LEU A 154 -22.75 26.32 3.49
CA LEU A 154 -21.92 27.28 2.74
C LEU A 154 -22.20 27.22 1.23
#